data_AF-A0A2G6AR07-F1
#
_entry.id   AF-A0A2G6AR07-F1
#
_cell.length_a   1.000
_cell.length_b   1.000
_cell.length_c   1.000
_cell.angle_alpha   90.00
_cell.angle_beta   90.00
_cell.angle_gamma   90.00
#
_symmetry.space_group_name_H-M   'P 1'
#
loop_
_entity.id
_entity.type
_entity.pdbx_description
1 polymer ?
#
loop_
_entity_poly.entity_id
_entity_poly.type
_entity_poly.pdbx_seq_one_letter_code
_entity_poly.pdbx_strand_id
1 'polypeptide(L)'
;MLYDLFHSLPLKDELKDQLHKVVLATEINNVKDFVRAKDVLFNIIRDINSGVLTVSSTLRAVFVGAHQKANERLEKTSYKSSTVEDDAPKVKPVPFYNWLIEREGNCVHSIKTKPLIEDWLLW
;
A
#
# COMPACT_ATOMS: atom_id res chain seq x y z
N MET A 1 -24.74 9.90 22.39
CA MET A 1 -24.26 10.07 20.99
C MET A 1 -22.73 10.27 21.00
N LEU A 2 -21.94 9.40 20.35
CA LEU A 2 -20.46 9.25 20.44
C LEU A 2 -19.86 8.95 21.81
N TYR A 3 -20.12 9.76 22.83
CA TYR A 3 -19.60 9.50 24.18
C TYR A 3 -20.10 8.15 24.73
N ASP A 4 -21.41 7.89 24.63
CA ASP A 4 -22.01 6.60 25.02
C ASP A 4 -21.51 5.44 24.14
N LEU A 5 -21.25 5.71 22.85
CA LEU A 5 -20.70 4.74 21.92
C LEU A 5 -19.33 4.26 22.41
N PHE A 6 -18.46 5.20 22.83
CA PHE A 6 -17.14 4.87 23.36
C PHE A 6 -17.18 4.20 24.74
N HIS A 7 -18.15 4.56 25.58
CA HIS A 7 -18.33 3.91 26.88
C HIS A 7 -18.83 2.47 26.75
N SER A 8 -19.58 2.16 25.68
CA SER A 8 -20.07 0.81 25.38
C SER A 8 -18.99 -0.14 24.84
N LEU A 9 -17.85 0.40 24.37
CA LEU A 9 -16.78 -0.43 23.83
C LEU A 9 -15.97 -1.07 24.98
N PRO A 10 -15.57 -2.35 24.86
CA PRO A 10 -14.73 -3.04 25.83
C PRO A 10 -13.25 -2.58 25.68
N LEU A 11 -13.00 -1.29 25.88
CA LEU A 11 -11.68 -0.68 25.84
C LEU A 11 -11.14 -0.48 27.26
N LYS A 12 -9.81 -0.49 27.39
CA LYS A 12 -9.15 -0.09 28.63
C LYS A 12 -9.53 1.34 29.01
N ASP A 13 -9.73 1.60 30.29
CA ASP A 13 -10.21 2.91 30.76
C ASP A 13 -9.24 4.05 30.44
N GLU A 14 -7.93 3.77 30.40
CA GLU A 14 -6.90 4.72 29.96
C GLU A 14 -7.12 5.18 28.50
N LEU A 15 -7.49 4.26 27.61
CA LEU A 15 -7.83 4.59 26.23
C LEU A 15 -9.11 5.40 26.14
N LYS A 16 -10.10 5.13 26.99
CA LYS A 16 -11.37 5.88 27.01
C LYS A 16 -11.15 7.35 27.38
N ASP A 17 -10.30 7.62 28.38
CA ASP A 17 -9.98 9.00 28.77
C ASP A 17 -9.22 9.74 27.65
N GLN A 18 -8.24 9.08 27.03
CA GLN A 18 -7.56 9.66 25.87
C GLN A 18 -8.51 9.91 24.69
N LEU A 19 -9.46 9.00 24.46
CA LEU A 19 -10.45 9.12 23.39
C LEU A 19 -11.39 10.29 23.64
N HIS A 20 -11.83 10.48 24.89
CA HIS A 20 -12.63 11.64 25.27
C HIS A 20 -11.87 12.95 25.01
N LYS A 21 -10.59 13.01 25.35
CA LYS A 21 -9.71 14.16 25.06
C LYS A 21 -9.56 14.43 23.55
N VAL A 22 -9.47 13.38 22.74
CA VAL A 22 -9.43 13.52 21.26
C VAL A 22 -10.72 14.16 20.76
N VAL A 23 -11.87 13.65 21.20
CA VAL A 23 -13.19 14.12 20.76
C VAL A 23 -13.41 15.58 21.12
N LEU A 24 -12.99 16.01 22.32
CA LEU A 24 -13.07 17.40 22.74
C LEU A 24 -12.13 18.31 21.94
N ALA A 25 -10.97 17.80 21.53
CA ALA A 25 -9.98 18.58 20.79
C ALA A 25 -10.21 18.62 19.28
N THR A 26 -11.11 17.77 18.75
CA THR A 26 -11.45 17.76 17.33
C THR A 26 -12.50 18.81 16.99
N GLU A 27 -12.08 19.88 16.32
CA GLU A 27 -12.99 20.85 15.70
C GLU A 27 -13.52 20.27 14.38
N ILE A 28 -14.77 19.83 14.38
CA ILE A 28 -15.41 19.23 13.20
C ILE A 28 -16.54 20.15 12.75
N ASN A 29 -16.31 20.85 11.65
CA ASN A 29 -17.26 21.83 11.11
C ASN A 29 -18.25 21.23 10.09
N ASN A 30 -18.02 19.99 9.64
CA ASN A 30 -18.80 19.35 8.57
C ASN A 30 -19.10 17.87 8.89
N VAL A 31 -20.31 17.41 8.53
CA VAL A 31 -20.75 16.02 8.70
C VAL A 31 -19.86 15.04 7.93
N LYS A 32 -19.34 15.43 6.75
CA LYS A 32 -18.42 14.57 5.99
C LYS A 32 -17.09 14.36 6.73
N ASP A 33 -16.56 15.42 7.34
CA ASP A 33 -15.32 15.35 8.11
C ASP A 33 -15.52 14.58 9.41
N PHE A 34 -16.72 14.66 9.99
CA PHE A 34 -17.12 13.84 11.13
C PHE A 34 -17.05 12.35 10.84
N VAL A 35 -17.63 11.91 9.72
CA VAL A 35 -17.62 10.49 9.33
C VAL A 35 -16.19 10.00 9.13
N ARG A 36 -15.33 10.82 8.50
CA ARG A 36 -13.92 10.49 8.29
C ARG A 36 -13.12 10.41 9.59
N ALA A 37 -13.27 11.40 10.46
CA ALA A 37 -12.67 11.41 11.78
C ALA A 37 -13.06 10.15 12.56
N LYS A 38 -14.35 9.82 12.57
CA LYS A 38 -14.89 8.62 13.21
C LYS A 38 -14.24 7.35 12.66
N ASP A 39 -14.14 7.19 11.35
CA ASP A 39 -13.56 5.99 10.73
C ASP A 39 -12.06 5.84 11.02
N VAL A 40 -11.29 6.94 10.94
CA VAL A 40 -9.85 6.95 11.31
C VAL A 40 -9.68 6.55 12.77
N LEU A 41 -10.51 7.09 13.65
CA LEU A 41 -10.49 6.79 15.08
C LEU A 41 -10.79 5.31 15.36
N PHE A 42 -11.80 4.73 14.70
CA PHE A 42 -12.13 3.31 14.83
C PHE A 42 -11.01 2.39 14.33
N ASN A 43 -10.33 2.76 13.25
CA ASN A 43 -9.19 2.00 12.75
C ASN A 43 -8.02 2.04 13.76
N ILE A 44 -7.71 3.20 14.32
CA ILE A 44 -6.68 3.32 15.37
C ILE A 44 -7.03 2.45 16.58
N ILE A 45 -8.27 2.52 17.07
CA ILE A 45 -8.72 1.71 18.20
C ILE A 45 -8.60 0.22 17.89
N ARG A 46 -9.00 -0.19 16.69
CA ARG A 46 -8.90 -1.59 16.24
C ARG A 46 -7.46 -2.06 16.20
N ASP A 47 -6.56 -1.24 15.68
CA ASP A 47 -5.13 -1.55 15.57
C ASP A 47 -4.45 -1.62 16.94
N ILE A 48 -4.92 -0.83 17.91
CA ILE A 48 -4.46 -0.91 19.30
C ILE A 48 -4.98 -2.20 19.94
N ASN A 49 -6.25 -2.55 19.72
CA ASN A 49 -6.84 -3.75 20.30
C ASN A 49 -6.25 -5.05 19.70
N SER A 50 -5.88 -5.03 18.42
CA SER A 50 -5.16 -6.14 17.77
C SER A 50 -3.69 -6.22 18.18
N GLY A 51 -3.17 -5.21 18.89
CA GLY A 51 -1.77 -5.12 19.29
C GLY A 51 -0.81 -4.72 18.16
N VAL A 52 -1.33 -4.34 16.98
CA VAL A 52 -0.53 -3.88 15.83
C VAL A 52 0.05 -2.50 16.08
N LEU A 53 -0.70 -1.64 16.80
CA LEU A 53 -0.30 -0.27 17.10
C LEU A 53 -0.11 -0.06 18.60
N THR A 54 1.14 0.14 19.02
CA THR A 54 1.48 0.60 20.36
C THR A 54 1.61 2.11 20.38
N VAL A 55 0.73 2.77 21.14
CA VAL A 55 0.76 4.23 21.30
C VAL A 55 1.87 4.57 22.30
N SER A 56 3.02 5.02 21.81
CA SER A 56 4.13 5.49 22.65
C SER A 56 4.01 6.97 23.08
N SER A 57 3.13 7.73 22.43
CA SER A 57 2.87 9.15 22.70
C SER A 57 1.41 9.38 23.13
N THR A 58 0.76 10.48 22.73
CA THR A 58 -0.67 10.72 23.02
C THR A 58 -1.54 10.24 21.87
N LEU A 59 -2.68 9.60 22.16
CA LEU A 59 -3.66 9.20 21.13
C LEU A 59 -4.09 10.38 20.25
N ARG A 60 -4.12 11.60 20.79
CA ARG A 60 -4.39 12.82 20.05
C ARG A 60 -3.38 13.09 18.94
N ALA A 61 -2.08 12.99 19.23
CA ALA A 61 -1.05 13.21 18.22
C ALA A 61 -1.16 12.18 17.10
N VAL A 62 -1.39 10.91 17.45
CA VAL A 62 -1.60 9.82 16.49
C VAL A 62 -2.84 10.09 15.63
N PHE A 63 -3.95 10.48 16.25
CA PHE A 63 -5.18 10.81 15.56
C PHE A 63 -5.02 11.98 14.60
N VAL A 64 -4.41 13.09 15.03
CA VAL A 64 -4.21 14.28 14.17
C VAL A 64 -3.36 13.91 12.94
N GLY A 65 -2.26 13.18 13.14
CA GLY A 65 -1.40 12.75 12.04
C GLY A 65 -2.11 11.78 11.10
N ALA A 66 -2.86 10.81 11.63
CA ALA A 66 -3.62 9.86 10.82
C ALA A 66 -4.76 10.53 10.04
N HIS A 67 -5.46 11.47 10.66
CA HIS A 67 -6.55 12.23 10.05
C HIS A 67 -6.04 13.13 8.93
N GLN A 68 -4.94 13.87 9.16
CA GLN A 68 -4.30 14.67 8.13
C GLN A 68 -3.87 13.80 6.94
N LYS A 69 -3.23 12.65 7.21
CA LYS A 69 -2.80 11.72 6.17
C LYS A 69 -3.97 11.11 5.39
N ALA A 70 -5.10 10.84 6.06
CA ALA A 70 -6.32 10.36 5.40
C ALA A 70 -6.89 11.40 4.43
N ASN A 71 -6.90 12.68 4.84
CA ASN A 71 -7.32 13.78 3.97
C ASN A 71 -6.38 13.97 2.77
N GLU A 72 -5.06 13.95 2.99
CA GLU A 72 -4.08 14.05 1.90
C GLU A 72 -4.22 12.91 0.88
N ARG A 73 -4.53 11.69 1.33
CA ARG A 73 -4.78 10.55 0.43
C ARG A 73 -6.00 10.80 -0.45
N LEU A 74 -7.05 11.37 0.12
CA LEU A 74 -8.28 11.67 -0.62
C LEU A 74 -8.03 12.73 -1.70
N GLU A 75 -7.33 13.81 -1.35
CA GLU A 75 -6.94 14.85 -2.31
C GLU A 75 -6.14 14.23 -3.46
N LYS A 76 -5.13 13.40 -3.16
CA LYS A 76 -4.32 12.71 -4.18
C LYS A 76 -5.14 11.77 -5.08
N THR A 77 -6.16 11.11 -4.55
CA THR A 77 -7.09 10.30 -5.38
C THR A 77 -7.99 11.16 -6.25
N SER A 78 -8.37 12.37 -5.80
CA SER A 78 -9.15 13.33 -6.58
C SER A 78 -8.37 13.85 -7.79
N TYR A 79 -7.12 14.29 -7.59
CA TYR A 79 -6.26 14.81 -8.67
C TYR A 79 -5.86 13.76 -9.73
N LYS A 80 -5.89 12.47 -9.38
CA LYS A 80 -5.63 11.37 -10.33
C LYS A 80 -6.87 10.90 -11.09
N SER A 81 -8.06 11.38 -10.70
CA SER A 81 -9.33 10.90 -11.26
C SER A 81 -9.79 11.68 -12.50
N SER A 82 -9.11 12.75 -12.91
CA SER A 82 -9.37 13.42 -14.19
C SER A 82 -8.28 13.05 -15.20
N THR A 83 -8.69 12.48 -16.33
CA THR A 83 -7.87 12.16 -17.53
C THR A 83 -6.82 11.07 -17.34
N VAL A 84 -7.29 9.82 -17.36
CA VAL A 84 -6.56 8.77 -18.09
C VAL A 84 -7.13 8.81 -19.50
N GLU A 85 -6.55 9.64 -20.37
CA GLU A 85 -6.64 9.35 -21.80
C GLU A 85 -5.81 8.08 -22.01
N ASP A 86 -6.48 7.06 -22.51
CA ASP A 86 -5.96 5.73 -22.81
C ASP A 86 -5.04 5.79 -24.03
N ASP A 87 -3.88 6.43 -23.90
CA ASP A 87 -2.81 6.29 -24.86
C ASP A 87 -1.97 5.07 -24.49
N ALA A 88 -2.51 3.89 -24.83
CA ALA A 88 -1.76 2.65 -24.79
C ALA A 88 -0.49 2.78 -25.68
N PRO A 89 0.72 2.54 -25.15
CA PRO A 89 1.92 2.60 -25.97
C PRO A 89 1.81 1.52 -27.07
N LYS A 90 1.99 1.92 -28.33
CA LYS A 90 2.10 1.00 -29.49
C LYS A 90 3.36 0.13 -29.35
N VAL A 91 3.31 -0.85 -28.46
CA VAL A 91 4.37 -1.84 -28.28
C VAL A 91 4.23 -2.85 -29.43
N LYS A 92 5.17 -2.82 -30.37
CA LYS A 92 5.30 -3.88 -31.38
C LYS A 92 5.50 -5.20 -30.63
N PRO A 93 4.75 -6.28 -30.95
CA PRO A 93 4.92 -7.55 -30.27
C PRO A 93 6.36 -8.02 -30.46
N VAL A 94 7.06 -8.26 -29.36
CA VAL A 94 8.40 -8.85 -29.36
C VAL A 94 8.29 -10.21 -30.05
N PRO A 95 9.07 -10.49 -31.11
CA PRO A 95 9.01 -11.77 -31.78
C PRO A 95 9.48 -12.84 -30.80
N PHE A 96 8.56 -13.70 -30.38
CA PHE A 96 8.90 -14.91 -29.66
C PHE A 96 9.75 -15.78 -30.60
N TYR A 97 11.01 -16.02 -30.23
CA TYR A 97 11.84 -17.01 -30.90
C TYR A 97 11.30 -18.40 -30.57
N ASN A 98 10.69 -19.03 -31.58
CA ASN A 98 10.22 -20.39 -31.47
C ASN A 98 11.40 -21.36 -31.65
N TRP A 99 12.17 -21.52 -30.58
CA TRP A 99 13.32 -22.42 -30.44
C TRP A 99 13.06 -23.89 -30.78
N LEU A 100 11.79 -24.31 -30.91
CA LEU A 100 11.40 -25.63 -31.41
C LEU A 100 11.47 -25.74 -32.94
N ILE A 101 11.26 -24.64 -33.68
CA ILE A 101 11.28 -24.64 -35.16
C ILE A 101 12.72 -24.69 -35.69
N GLU A 102 13.68 -24.06 -35.00
CA GLU A 102 15.08 -24.04 -35.46
C GLU A 102 15.79 -25.39 -35.34
N ARG A 103 15.35 -26.28 -34.44
CA ARG A 103 16.00 -27.59 -34.25
C ARG A 103 15.69 -28.60 -35.35
N GLU A 104 14.61 -28.42 -36.09
CA GLU A 104 14.24 -29.30 -37.22
C GLU A 104 14.84 -28.82 -38.56
N GLY A 105 15.43 -27.63 -38.59
CA GLY A 105 16.06 -27.04 -39.77
C GLY A 105 17.55 -27.33 -39.88
N ASN A 106 17.87 -28.38 -40.63
CA ASN A 106 19.15 -28.61 -41.32
C ASN A 106 20.34 -29.14 -40.51
N CYS A 107 20.38 -30.47 -40.41
CA CYS A 107 21.63 -31.21 -40.61
C CYS A 107 22.17 -30.98 -42.03
N VAL A 108 23.01 -29.96 -42.28
CA VAL A 108 23.95 -29.96 -43.42
C VAL A 108 25.24 -29.20 -43.08
N HIS A 109 26.32 -29.96 -42.89
CA HIS A 109 27.73 -29.63 -43.15
C HIS A 109 28.32 -28.29 -42.62
N SER A 110 29.22 -28.39 -41.64
CA SER A 110 30.58 -27.84 -41.78
C SER A 110 31.42 -28.19 -40.54
N ILE A 111 32.43 -29.03 -40.76
CA ILE A 111 33.60 -29.27 -39.91
C ILE A 111 34.17 -27.93 -39.39
N LYS A 112 34.48 -27.84 -38.08
CA LYS A 112 35.70 -27.18 -37.54
C LYS A 112 35.79 -27.36 -36.01
N THR A 113 36.77 -28.19 -35.62
CA THR A 113 37.59 -28.18 -34.39
C THR A 113 36.88 -27.98 -33.04
N LYS A 114 36.73 -29.10 -32.31
CA LYS A 114 36.52 -29.09 -30.84
C LYS A 114 37.73 -28.45 -30.16
N PRO A 115 37.59 -27.52 -29.21
CA PRO A 115 38.69 -27.16 -28.33
C PRO A 115 38.96 -28.33 -27.36
N LEU A 116 40.24 -28.63 -27.15
CA LEU A 116 40.73 -29.66 -26.25
C LEU A 116 40.48 -29.21 -24.79
N ILE A 117 40.16 -30.15 -23.89
CA ILE A 117 39.82 -29.89 -22.48
C ILE A 117 40.99 -29.25 -21.68
N GLU A 118 42.20 -29.26 -22.23
CA GLU A 118 43.42 -28.79 -21.56
C GLU A 118 43.53 -27.26 -21.43
N ASP A 119 42.76 -26.49 -22.21
CA ASP A 119 42.76 -25.01 -22.14
C ASP A 119 42.03 -24.45 -20.90
N TRP A 120 41.36 -25.29 -20.11
CA TRP A 120 40.55 -24.87 -18.96
C TRP A 120 41.31 -24.85 -17.63
N LEU A 121 42.60 -25.22 -17.61
CA LEU A 121 43.44 -25.25 -16.39
C LEU A 121 44.41 -24.06 -16.28
N LEU A 122 44.34 -23.10 -17.21
CA LEU A 122 45.07 -21.84 -17.13
C LEU A 122 44.07 -20.69 -16.93
N TRP A 123 43.69 -20.51 -15.65
CA TRP A 123 42.94 -19.41 -15.02
C TRP A 123 41.44 -19.62 -14.78
#